data_AF-A0A494Y5L6-F1
#
_entry.id   AF-A0A494Y5L6-F1
#
_cell.length_a   1.000
_cell.length_b   1.000
_cell.length_c   1.000
_cell.angle_alpha   90.00
_cell.angle_beta   90.00
_cell.angle_gamma   90.00
#
_symmetry.space_group_name_H-M   'P 1'
#
loop_
_entity.id
_entity.type
_entity.pdbx_description
1 polymer ?
#
loop_
_entity_poly.entity_id
_entity_poly.type
_entity_poly.pdbx_seq_one_letter_code
_entity_poly.pdbx_strand_id
1 'polypeptide(L)'
;MTKKIIIPILVISIIMLLVLYTLYTNPKKYSSNINGISYQLGIENRQLATPVNVQLNGYLNRQLNGNKKFVGSFYLKLSDSSEPEINRNIEITFDKVGRGLIIFDETSSGIPKLNSYGIVFINNNLSEISIMKYKEEKNDLNGIHKGWSGEDGFMISGPAENRSEAIDIANKLMKKLLNGYPLV
;
A
#
# COMPACT_ATOMS: atom_id res chain seq x y z
N MET A 1 -11.12 35.34 42.75
CA MET A 1 -9.93 35.54 41.87
C MET A 1 -9.69 34.40 40.88
N THR A 2 -10.14 33.17 41.14
CA THR A 2 -9.90 31.97 40.29
C THR A 2 -10.48 32.07 38.87
N LYS A 3 -11.69 32.61 38.69
CA LYS A 3 -12.35 32.71 37.36
C LYS A 3 -11.60 33.56 36.33
N LYS A 4 -10.81 34.56 36.77
CA LYS A 4 -10.05 35.45 35.85
C LYS A 4 -8.84 34.76 35.22
N ILE A 5 -8.34 33.70 35.83
CA ILE A 5 -7.18 32.93 35.34
C ILE A 5 -7.63 31.68 34.57
N ILE A 6 -8.81 31.13 34.90
CA ILE A 6 -9.36 29.94 34.20
C ILE A 6 -9.63 30.22 32.72
N ILE A 7 -10.21 31.38 32.38
CA ILE A 7 -10.54 31.74 31.00
C ILE A 7 -9.28 31.78 30.10
N PRO A 8 -8.19 32.51 30.44
CA PRO A 8 -7.00 32.52 29.59
C PRO A 8 -6.32 31.15 29.50
N ILE A 9 -6.32 30.34 30.57
CA ILE A 9 -5.78 28.97 30.51
C ILE A 9 -6.59 28.12 29.53
N LEU A 10 -7.93 28.19 29.57
CA LEU A 10 -8.80 27.45 28.65
C LEU A 10 -8.55 27.86 27.20
N VAL A 11 -8.41 29.17 26.93
CA VAL A 11 -8.10 29.70 25.60
C VAL A 11 -6.74 29.18 25.11
N ILE A 12 -5.69 29.24 25.95
CA ILE A 12 -4.37 28.70 25.61
C ILE A 12 -4.43 27.20 25.31
N SER A 13 -5.17 26.43 26.13
CA SER A 13 -5.34 24.99 25.91
C SER A 13 -6.04 24.69 24.59
N ILE A 14 -7.06 25.47 24.21
CA ILE A 14 -7.76 25.31 22.93
C ILE A 14 -6.82 25.63 21.76
N ILE A 15 -6.05 26.72 21.85
CA ILE A 15 -5.07 27.08 20.81
C ILE A 15 -4.01 25.98 20.67
N MET A 16 -3.50 25.45 21.78
CA MET A 16 -2.53 24.35 21.76
C MET A 16 -3.10 23.09 21.11
N LEU A 17 -4.36 22.73 21.40
CA LEU A 17 -5.05 21.61 20.76
C LEU A 17 -5.21 21.82 19.25
N LEU A 18 -5.54 23.03 18.79
CA LEU A 18 -5.65 23.35 17.37
C LEU A 18 -4.30 23.25 16.65
N VAL A 19 -3.22 23.72 17.27
CA VAL A 19 -1.85 23.59 16.73
C VAL A 19 -1.44 22.12 16.65
N LEU A 20 -1.68 21.33 17.71
CA LEU A 20 -1.38 19.90 17.69
C LEU A 20 -2.21 19.16 16.64
N TYR A 21 -3.50 19.50 16.51
CA TYR A 21 -4.40 18.93 15.50
C TYR A 21 -3.87 19.18 14.09
N THR A 22 -3.56 20.44 13.76
CA THR A 22 -3.05 20.80 12.43
C THR A 22 -1.70 20.14 12.13
N LEU A 23 -0.77 20.09 13.08
CA LEU A 23 0.52 19.40 12.91
C LEU A 23 0.35 17.89 12.71
N TYR A 24 -0.65 17.27 13.36
CA TYR A 24 -0.92 15.84 13.25
C TYR A 24 -1.56 15.46 11.91
N THR A 25 -2.51 16.26 11.41
CA THR A 25 -3.28 15.97 10.18
C THR A 25 -2.71 16.61 8.91
N ASN A 26 -1.62 17.38 9.00
CA ASN A 26 -1.04 18.02 7.83
C ASN A 26 -0.53 16.96 6.83
N PRO A 27 -0.99 16.97 5.55
CA PRO A 27 -0.50 16.05 4.53
C PRO A 27 1.02 16.19 4.35
N LYS A 28 1.72 15.06 4.40
CA LYS A 28 3.16 15.02 4.14
C LYS A 28 3.41 14.57 2.72
N LYS A 29 4.25 15.30 1.99
CA LYS A 29 4.68 14.90 0.65
C LYS A 29 5.65 13.72 0.76
N TYR A 30 5.41 12.68 -0.04
CA TYR A 30 6.28 11.53 -0.18
C TYR A 30 6.67 11.36 -1.64
N SER A 31 7.95 11.05 -1.85
CA SER A 31 8.52 10.61 -3.10
C SER A 31 9.39 9.41 -2.77
N SER A 32 8.91 8.23 -3.12
CA SER A 32 9.59 6.97 -2.84
C SER A 32 9.84 6.26 -4.17
N ASN A 33 11.06 5.79 -4.35
CA ASN A 33 11.48 4.99 -5.48
C ASN A 33 12.09 3.70 -4.92
N ILE A 34 11.38 2.58 -5.09
CA ILE A 34 11.67 1.30 -4.45
C ILE A 34 12.03 0.30 -5.54
N ASN A 35 13.29 -0.14 -5.52
CA ASN A 35 13.73 -1.31 -6.28
C ASN A 35 13.44 -2.56 -5.46
N GLY A 36 12.61 -3.45 -5.99
CA GLY A 36 12.21 -4.68 -5.32
C GLY A 36 12.20 -5.86 -6.27
N ILE A 37 11.53 -6.92 -5.83
CA ILE A 37 11.37 -8.17 -6.57
C ILE A 37 9.89 -8.51 -6.68
N SER A 38 9.47 -8.83 -7.90
CA SER A 38 8.22 -9.54 -8.21
C SER A 38 8.49 -11.04 -8.18
N TYR A 39 7.68 -11.81 -7.46
CA TYR A 39 7.87 -13.25 -7.28
C TYR A 39 6.54 -13.96 -7.06
N GLN A 40 6.56 -15.28 -7.19
CA GLN A 40 5.44 -16.14 -6.83
C GLN A 40 5.78 -16.94 -5.56
N LEU A 41 4.79 -17.09 -4.69
CA LEU A 41 4.88 -17.94 -3.49
C LEU A 41 4.95 -19.43 -3.87
N GLY A 42 5.42 -20.26 -2.94
CA GLY A 42 5.53 -21.70 -3.15
C GLY A 42 6.97 -22.15 -3.42
N ILE A 43 7.30 -23.36 -2.96
CA ILE A 43 8.66 -23.92 -3.01
C ILE A 43 9.08 -24.22 -4.45
N GLU A 44 8.12 -24.62 -5.27
CA GLU A 44 8.26 -24.89 -6.70
C GLU A 44 8.57 -23.63 -7.52
N ASN A 45 8.23 -22.44 -7.01
CA ASN A 45 8.37 -21.17 -7.71
C ASN A 45 9.63 -20.36 -7.32
N ARG A 46 10.60 -20.98 -6.64
CA ARG A 46 11.81 -20.31 -6.13
C ARG A 46 12.63 -19.56 -7.19
N GLN A 47 12.55 -19.98 -8.45
CA GLN A 47 13.29 -19.37 -9.56
C GLN A 47 12.54 -18.18 -10.20
N LEU A 48 11.25 -18.00 -9.88
CA LEU A 48 10.42 -16.92 -10.43
C LEU A 48 10.64 -15.66 -9.60
N ALA A 49 11.65 -14.88 -9.98
CA ALA A 49 11.98 -13.60 -9.37
C ALA A 49 12.40 -12.60 -10.45
N THR A 50 11.62 -11.55 -10.62
CA THR A 50 11.89 -10.48 -11.59
C THR A 50 12.11 -9.16 -10.85
N PRO A 51 13.20 -8.43 -11.11
CA PRO A 51 13.36 -7.08 -10.57
C PRO A 51 12.23 -6.14 -11.01
N VAL A 52 11.76 -5.32 -10.07
CA VAL A 52 10.67 -4.37 -10.29
C VAL A 52 11.00 -3.04 -9.67
N ASN A 53 10.60 -1.97 -10.35
CA ASN A 53 10.69 -0.61 -9.84
C ASN A 53 9.29 -0.10 -9.52
N VAL A 54 9.09 0.33 -8.27
CA VAL A 54 7.83 0.94 -7.82
C VAL A 54 8.11 2.37 -7.39
N GLN A 55 7.37 3.33 -7.92
CA GLN A 55 7.46 4.73 -7.51
C GLN A 55 6.12 5.24 -7.00
N LEU A 56 6.18 5.91 -5.86
CA LEU A 56 5.04 6.55 -5.21
C LEU A 56 5.37 8.04 -5.04
N ASN A 57 4.64 8.90 -5.74
CA ASN A 57 4.80 10.35 -5.62
C ASN A 57 3.47 10.99 -5.27
N GLY A 58 3.35 11.55 -4.07
CA GLY A 58 2.06 12.07 -3.61
C GLY A 58 2.07 12.62 -2.20
N TYR A 59 0.89 12.66 -1.61
CA TYR A 59 0.68 13.10 -0.24
C TYR A 59 0.11 11.97 0.59
N LEU A 60 0.67 11.75 1.78
CA LEU A 60 0.14 10.84 2.78
C LEU A 60 -0.42 11.67 3.94
N ASN A 61 -1.74 11.59 4.12
CA ASN A 61 -2.45 12.24 5.21
C ASN A 61 -2.76 11.23 6.31
N ARG A 62 -2.58 11.61 7.58
CA ARG A 62 -3.00 10.82 8.74
C ARG A 62 -4.40 11.24 9.17
N GLN A 63 -5.28 10.25 9.27
CA GLN A 63 -6.63 10.45 9.78
C GLN A 63 -6.65 10.26 11.31
N LEU A 64 -7.61 10.90 11.99
CA LEU A 64 -7.76 10.84 13.46
C LEU A 64 -7.99 9.41 13.97
N ASN A 65 -8.62 8.56 13.18
CA ASN A 65 -8.85 7.16 13.51
C ASN A 65 -7.58 6.29 13.39
N GLY A 66 -6.43 6.86 13.03
CA GLY A 66 -5.15 6.16 12.85
C GLY A 66 -4.92 5.59 11.46
N ASN A 67 -5.91 5.67 10.56
CA ASN A 67 -5.74 5.32 9.15
C ASN A 67 -4.87 6.37 8.44
N LYS A 68 -4.36 6.00 7.27
CA LYS A 68 -3.61 6.92 6.41
C LYS A 68 -4.25 6.93 5.03
N LYS A 69 -4.28 8.10 4.38
CA LYS A 69 -4.77 8.25 3.03
C LYS A 69 -3.63 8.74 2.14
N PHE A 70 -3.26 7.95 1.14
CA PHE A 70 -2.33 8.35 0.09
C PHE A 70 -3.11 8.83 -1.14
N VAL A 71 -2.70 9.95 -1.69
CA VAL A 71 -3.20 10.48 -2.97
C VAL A 71 -2.00 10.91 -3.81
N GLY A 72 -1.84 10.33 -5.00
CA GLY A 72 -0.71 10.63 -5.86
C GLY A 72 -0.55 9.66 -7.01
N SER A 73 0.61 9.69 -7.65
CA SER A 73 0.96 8.76 -8.72
C SER A 73 1.59 7.48 -8.20
N PHE A 74 1.20 6.39 -8.85
CA PHE A 74 1.71 5.04 -8.71
C PHE A 74 2.29 4.60 -10.04
N TYR A 75 3.59 4.33 -10.02
CA TYR A 75 4.34 3.81 -11.12
C TYR A 75 4.85 2.42 -10.77
N LEU A 76 4.71 1.46 -11.67
CA LEU A 76 5.24 0.11 -11.51
C LEU A 76 5.74 -0.42 -12.85
N LYS A 77 6.99 -0.88 -12.87
CA LYS A 77 7.63 -1.46 -14.05
C LYS A 77 8.46 -2.69 -13.71
N LEU A 78 8.16 -3.80 -14.36
CA LEU A 78 8.98 -5.02 -14.32
C LEU A 78 10.15 -4.88 -15.31
N SER A 79 11.31 -5.43 -14.96
CA SER A 79 12.50 -5.39 -15.82
C SER A 79 12.41 -6.26 -17.07
N ASP A 80 11.63 -7.35 -17.04
CA ASP A 80 11.57 -8.35 -18.11
C ASP A 80 10.52 -8.06 -19.21
N SER A 81 9.87 -6.89 -19.18
CA SER A 81 8.85 -6.45 -20.15
C SER A 81 7.65 -7.39 -20.32
N SER A 82 7.51 -8.41 -19.45
CA SER A 82 6.42 -9.39 -19.50
C SER A 82 5.05 -8.76 -19.28
N GLU A 83 5.02 -7.62 -18.59
CA GLU A 83 3.82 -6.87 -18.27
C GLU A 83 3.93 -5.39 -18.66
N PRO A 84 2.81 -4.76 -19.05
CA PRO A 84 2.80 -3.34 -19.32
C PRO A 84 3.13 -2.54 -18.06
N GLU A 85 3.87 -1.45 -18.27
CA GLU A 85 4.11 -0.47 -17.22
C GLU A 85 2.78 0.11 -16.72
N ILE A 86 2.64 0.18 -15.39
CA ILE A 86 1.51 0.84 -14.75
C ILE A 86 1.95 2.25 -14.39
N ASN A 87 1.21 3.26 -14.86
CA ASN A 87 1.40 4.65 -14.47
C ASN A 87 0.03 5.30 -14.29
N ARG A 88 -0.41 5.42 -13.04
CA ARG A 88 -1.78 5.86 -12.68
C ARG A 88 -1.76 6.81 -11.50
N ASN A 89 -2.73 7.72 -11.44
CA ASN A 89 -3.07 8.39 -10.20
C ASN A 89 -4.00 7.50 -9.39
N ILE A 90 -3.71 7.36 -8.10
CA ILE A 90 -4.44 6.48 -7.20
C ILE A 90 -4.76 7.19 -5.89
N GLU A 91 -5.82 6.71 -5.26
CA GLU A 91 -6.15 6.99 -3.87
C GLU A 91 -6.15 5.66 -3.10
N ILE A 92 -5.36 5.57 -2.04
CA ILE A 92 -5.33 4.40 -1.17
C ILE A 92 -5.59 4.83 0.27
N THR A 93 -6.59 4.21 0.90
CA THR A 93 -6.78 4.28 2.33
C THR A 93 -6.12 3.07 2.99
N PHE A 94 -5.07 3.32 3.76
CA PHE A 94 -4.39 2.34 4.59
C PHE A 94 -5.02 2.28 5.97
N ASP A 95 -5.31 1.07 6.43
CA ASP A 95 -5.74 0.82 7.80
C ASP A 95 -4.58 1.02 8.81
N LYS A 96 -4.87 0.84 10.10
CA LYS A 96 -3.89 0.95 11.20
C LYS A 96 -2.70 -0.01 11.08
N VAL A 97 -2.80 -1.06 10.26
CA VAL A 97 -1.73 -2.03 10.05
C VAL A 97 -0.95 -1.77 8.76
N GLY A 98 -1.27 -0.69 8.04
CA GLY A 98 -0.60 -0.31 6.81
C GLY A 98 -1.10 -1.07 5.59
N ARG A 99 -2.29 -1.70 5.65
CA ARG A 99 -2.89 -2.43 4.54
C ARG A 99 -3.88 -1.53 3.79
N GLY A 100 -3.81 -1.52 2.46
CA GLY A 100 -4.72 -0.76 1.59
C GLY A 100 -4.98 -1.49 0.27
N LEU A 101 -6.11 -1.19 -0.36
CA LEU A 101 -6.49 -1.77 -1.66
C LEU A 101 -5.98 -0.87 -2.79
N ILE A 102 -5.34 -1.44 -3.80
CA ILE A 102 -5.00 -0.75 -5.05
C ILE A 102 -6.18 -0.92 -6.01
N ILE A 103 -6.84 0.19 -6.33
CA ILE A 103 -7.92 0.26 -7.32
C ILE A 103 -7.51 1.25 -8.39
N PHE A 104 -7.66 0.86 -9.64
CA PHE A 104 -7.56 1.74 -10.79
C PHE A 104 -8.97 2.09 -11.28
N ASP A 105 -9.21 3.38 -11.46
CA ASP A 105 -10.39 3.87 -12.16
C ASP A 105 -10.16 3.68 -13.66
N GLU A 106 -10.95 2.81 -14.27
CA GLU A 106 -10.92 2.56 -15.71
C GLU A 106 -12.28 2.93 -16.32
N THR A 107 -12.25 3.49 -17.53
CA THR A 107 -13.47 3.69 -18.32
C THR A 107 -13.40 2.75 -19.50
N SER A 108 -14.31 1.77 -19.55
CA SER A 108 -14.41 0.79 -20.63
C SER A 108 -15.74 1.03 -21.35
N SER A 109 -15.67 1.46 -22.62
CA SER A 109 -16.85 1.76 -23.45
C SER A 109 -17.79 2.81 -22.84
N GLY A 110 -17.22 3.83 -22.18
CA GLY A 110 -17.98 4.90 -21.51
C GLY A 110 -18.55 4.53 -20.14
N ILE A 111 -18.36 3.29 -19.68
CA ILE A 111 -18.81 2.80 -18.38
C ILE A 111 -17.63 2.79 -17.39
N PRO A 112 -17.73 3.48 -16.24
CA PRO A 112 -16.75 3.36 -15.17
C PRO A 112 -16.66 1.91 -14.66
N LYS A 113 -15.45 1.39 -14.61
CA LYS A 113 -15.10 0.09 -14.04
C LYS A 113 -14.00 0.29 -13.01
N LEU A 114 -14.20 -0.29 -11.83
CA LEU A 114 -13.17 -0.36 -10.81
C LEU A 114 -12.36 -1.63 -11.04
N ASN A 115 -11.08 -1.46 -11.35
CA ASN A 115 -10.18 -2.57 -11.53
C ASN A 115 -9.25 -2.69 -10.32
N SER A 116 -9.44 -3.72 -9.50
CA SER A 116 -8.54 -3.95 -8.36
C SER A 116 -7.30 -4.71 -8.81
N TYR A 117 -6.14 -4.11 -8.56
CA TYR A 117 -4.84 -4.71 -8.86
C TYR A 117 -4.37 -5.69 -7.77
N GLY A 118 -4.71 -5.38 -6.51
CA GLY A 118 -4.23 -6.15 -5.38
C GLY A 118 -4.27 -5.37 -4.06
N ILE A 119 -3.69 -5.95 -3.02
CA ILE A 119 -3.58 -5.36 -1.69
C ILE A 119 -2.13 -4.95 -1.44
N VAL A 120 -1.91 -3.70 -1.05
CA VAL A 120 -0.59 -3.18 -0.66
C VAL A 120 -0.46 -3.09 0.86
N PHE A 121 0.72 -3.42 1.36
CA PHE A 121 1.16 -3.29 2.73
C PHE A 121 2.35 -2.34 2.75
N ILE A 122 2.33 -1.40 3.68
CA ILE A 122 3.37 -0.39 3.81
C ILE A 122 3.89 -0.34 5.24
N ASN A 123 5.14 0.06 5.39
CA ASN A 123 5.63 0.54 6.68
C ASN A 123 5.17 1.98 6.95
N ASN A 124 5.64 2.57 8.05
CA ASN A 124 5.09 3.84 8.52
C ASN A 124 5.39 5.06 7.62
N ASN A 125 6.46 4.99 6.83
CA ASN A 125 7.02 6.08 6.03
C ASN A 125 7.08 5.75 4.52
N LEU A 126 6.40 4.70 4.05
CA LEU A 126 6.40 4.28 2.63
C LEU A 126 7.80 3.92 2.09
N SER A 127 8.75 3.59 2.97
CA SER A 127 10.09 3.16 2.53
C SER A 127 10.15 1.66 2.24
N GLU A 128 9.14 0.90 2.65
CA GLU A 128 9.02 -0.54 2.41
C GLU A 128 7.59 -0.84 1.99
N ILE A 129 7.46 -1.68 0.97
CA ILE A 129 6.17 -2.10 0.42
C ILE A 129 6.13 -3.60 0.19
N SER A 130 4.94 -4.16 0.30
CA SER A 130 4.62 -5.48 -0.21
C SER A 130 3.25 -5.43 -0.87
N ILE A 131 3.07 -6.02 -2.05
CA ILE A 131 1.84 -6.03 -2.82
C ILE A 131 1.45 -7.48 -3.08
N MET A 132 0.29 -7.89 -2.60
CA MET A 132 -0.41 -9.10 -3.03
C MET A 132 -1.12 -8.79 -4.34
N LYS A 133 -0.58 -9.27 -5.45
CA LYS A 133 -1.12 -9.00 -6.78
C LYS A 133 -2.23 -10.02 -7.10
N TYR A 134 -3.40 -9.53 -7.51
CA TYR A 134 -4.47 -10.43 -7.91
C TYR A 134 -4.20 -11.06 -9.27
N LYS A 135 -4.50 -12.35 -9.35
CA LYS A 135 -4.55 -13.10 -10.61
C LYS A 135 -5.97 -13.08 -11.13
N GLU A 136 -6.12 -12.84 -12.43
CA GLU A 136 -7.38 -13.02 -13.13
C GLU A 136 -7.54 -14.49 -13.49
N GLU A 137 -8.61 -15.10 -13.01
CA GLU A 137 -9.00 -16.45 -13.37
C GLU A 137 -10.35 -16.40 -14.08
N LYS A 138 -10.40 -17.02 -15.27
CA LYS A 138 -11.65 -17.20 -16.00
C LYS A 138 -12.40 -18.34 -15.36
N ASN A 139 -13.61 -18.08 -14.90
CA ASN A 139 -14.53 -19.14 -14.49
C ASN A 139 -15.38 -19.60 -15.67
N ASP A 140 -15.84 -20.85 -15.59
CA ASP A 140 -16.70 -21.51 -16.59
C ASP A 140 -18.02 -20.76 -16.87
N LEU A 141 -18.41 -19.83 -16.01
CA LEU A 141 -19.63 -19.02 -16.09
C LEU A 141 -19.45 -17.64 -16.77
N ASN A 142 -18.40 -17.45 -17.59
CA ASN A 142 -18.07 -16.17 -18.25
C ASN A 142 -17.77 -14.98 -17.31
N GLY A 143 -17.52 -15.26 -16.02
CA GLY A 143 -17.05 -14.27 -15.05
C GLY A 143 -15.52 -14.26 -14.93
N ILE A 144 -14.92 -13.08 -14.81
CA ILE A 144 -13.51 -12.93 -14.42
C ILE A 144 -13.49 -12.80 -12.90
N HIS A 145 -12.88 -13.77 -12.22
CA HIS A 145 -12.62 -13.68 -10.78
C HIS A 145 -11.19 -13.19 -10.56
N LYS A 146 -11.01 -12.29 -9.59
CA LYS A 146 -9.70 -11.82 -9.15
C LYS A 146 -9.43 -12.38 -7.76
N GLY A 147 -8.35 -13.12 -7.62
CA GLY A 147 -8.00 -13.80 -6.38
C GLY A 147 -6.50 -13.77 -6.08
N TRP A 148 -6.17 -14.16 -4.86
CA TRP A 148 -4.82 -14.42 -4.40
C TRP A 148 -4.86 -15.53 -3.36
N SER A 149 -3.90 -16.45 -3.41
CA SER A 149 -3.74 -17.54 -2.45
C SER A 149 -2.42 -17.41 -1.69
N GLY A 150 -2.37 -17.92 -0.46
CA GLY A 150 -1.12 -17.96 0.31
C GLY A 150 -0.14 -19.04 -0.14
N GLU A 151 -0.57 -19.95 -1.03
CA GLU A 151 0.24 -21.07 -1.51
C GLU A 151 1.04 -20.69 -2.75
N ASP A 152 0.39 -20.05 -3.72
CA ASP A 152 0.95 -19.74 -5.05
C ASP A 152 0.74 -18.28 -5.47
N GLY A 153 0.39 -17.40 -4.53
CA GLY A 153 0.06 -16.01 -4.82
C GLY A 153 1.23 -15.20 -5.40
N PHE A 154 0.91 -14.27 -6.31
CA PHE A 154 1.88 -13.32 -6.83
C PHE A 154 2.11 -12.17 -5.84
N MET A 155 3.39 -11.84 -5.66
CA MET A 155 3.85 -10.87 -4.69
C MET A 155 4.85 -9.92 -5.33
N ILE A 156 4.85 -8.68 -4.87
CA ILE A 156 5.88 -7.69 -5.17
C ILE A 156 6.34 -7.09 -3.86
N SER A 157 7.62 -7.14 -3.53
CA SER A 157 8.12 -6.57 -2.27
C SER A 157 9.44 -5.86 -2.45
N GLY A 158 9.65 -4.80 -1.68
CA GLY A 158 10.89 -4.05 -1.71
C GLY A 158 11.05 -3.07 -0.54
N PRO A 159 12.26 -2.53 -0.34
CA PRO A 159 13.43 -2.70 -1.21
C PRO A 159 14.10 -4.07 -1.03
N ALA A 160 14.41 -4.76 -2.13
CA ALA A 160 14.98 -6.11 -2.09
C ALA A 160 15.80 -6.40 -3.34
N GLU A 161 16.89 -7.15 -3.19
CA GLU A 161 17.75 -7.59 -4.31
C GLU A 161 17.44 -9.01 -4.76
N ASN A 162 16.77 -9.80 -3.92
CA ASN A 162 16.44 -11.20 -4.19
C ASN A 162 15.11 -11.62 -3.56
N ARG A 163 14.59 -12.79 -3.97
CA ARG A 163 13.32 -13.36 -3.49
C ARG A 163 13.28 -13.52 -1.97
N SER A 164 14.39 -13.93 -1.35
CA SER A 164 14.44 -14.17 0.10
C SER A 164 14.21 -12.88 0.88
N GLU A 165 14.92 -11.82 0.53
CA GLU A 165 14.74 -10.49 1.15
C GLU A 165 13.32 -9.95 0.91
N ALA A 166 12.78 -10.15 -0.30
CA ALA A 166 11.44 -9.73 -0.64
C ALA A 166 10.38 -10.44 0.24
N ILE A 167 10.55 -11.74 0.49
CA ILE A 167 9.69 -12.52 1.40
C ILE A 167 9.83 -12.05 2.85
N ASP A 168 11.05 -11.76 3.31
CA ASP A 168 11.26 -11.25 4.68
C ASP A 168 10.55 -9.91 4.90
N ILE A 169 10.58 -9.03 3.89
CA ILE A 169 9.84 -7.77 3.91
C ILE A 169 8.34 -8.02 3.92
N ALA A 170 7.83 -8.91 3.07
CA ALA A 170 6.42 -9.28 3.06
C ALA A 170 5.98 -9.84 4.42
N ASN A 171 6.72 -10.78 4.99
CA ASN A 171 6.46 -11.37 6.30
C ASN A 171 6.44 -10.32 7.42
N LYS A 172 7.37 -9.36 7.39
CA LYS A 172 7.41 -8.23 8.34
C LYS A 172 6.16 -7.36 8.22
N LEU A 173 5.81 -6.92 7.00
CA LEU A 173 4.69 -6.00 6.76
C LEU A 173 3.33 -6.68 6.97
N MET A 174 3.24 -7.98 6.65
CA MET A 174 2.01 -8.76 6.71
C MET A 174 1.85 -9.54 8.02
N LYS A 175 2.76 -9.37 9.00
CA LYS A 175 2.79 -10.14 10.26
C LYS A 175 1.43 -10.30 10.94
N LYS A 176 0.62 -9.24 10.97
CA LYS A 176 -0.72 -9.26 11.57
C LYS A 176 -1.75 -10.03 10.75
N LEU A 177 -1.63 -10.02 9.42
CA LEU A 177 -2.50 -10.78 8.52
C LEU A 177 -2.16 -12.28 8.59
N LEU A 178 -0.87 -12.61 8.60
CA LEU A 178 -0.37 -13.97 8.57
C LEU A 178 -0.56 -14.74 9.89
N ASN A 179 -0.82 -14.05 11.00
CA ASN A 179 -1.10 -14.65 12.30
C ASN A 179 -0.12 -15.75 12.73
N GLY A 180 1.17 -15.58 12.43
CA GLY A 180 2.22 -16.54 12.76
C GLY A 180 2.57 -17.57 11.68
N TYR A 181 1.92 -17.55 10.53
CA TYR A 181 2.22 -18.42 9.38
C TYR A 181 3.03 -17.67 8.31
N PRO A 182 4.38 -17.74 8.34
CA PRO A 182 5.21 -17.01 7.39
C PRO A 182 5.03 -17.55 5.96
N LEU A 183 5.18 -16.64 4.99
CA LEU A 183 5.27 -16.92 3.57
C LEU A 183 6.59 -17.63 3.23
N VAL A 184 6.58 -18.46 2.19
CA VAL A 184 7.71 -19.32 1.74
C VAL A 184 7.95 -19.22 0.23
#